data_AF-A0AA85G280-F1
#
_entry.id   AF-A0AA85G280-F1
#
_cell.length_a   1.000
_cell.length_b   1.000
_cell.length_c   1.000
_cell.angle_alpha   90.00
_cell.angle_beta   90.00
_cell.angle_gamma   90.00
#
_symmetry.space_group_name_H-M   'P 1'
#
loop_
_entity.id
_entity.type
_entity.pdbx_description
1 polymer ?
#
loop_
_entity_poly.entity_id
_entity_poly.type
_entity_poly.pdbx_seq_one_letter_code
_entity_poly.pdbx_strand_id
1 'polypeptide(L)'
;QKERKNQLPVEEEIGKRRWKWIGHTLRKSPNCITRQALNFNPEGKQKRGRPKNTLRREIETDMKRMNSNWKELERKSQDRVGWRMLVRDICSSTTGNRRKLILK
;
A
#
# COMPACT_ATOMS: atom_id res chain seq x y z
N GLN A 1 -9.69 30.76 -16.17
CA GLN A 1 -8.87 30.35 -15.00
C GLN A 1 -9.66 29.26 -14.26
N LYS A 2 -9.10 28.07 -14.02
CA LYS A 2 -9.81 26.95 -13.37
C LYS A 2 -9.17 26.68 -12.02
N GLU A 3 -9.76 27.21 -10.96
CA GLU A 3 -9.43 26.82 -9.58
C GLU A 3 -9.73 25.33 -9.41
N ARG A 4 -8.67 24.52 -9.37
CA ARG A 4 -8.78 23.11 -8.98
C ARG A 4 -8.76 23.06 -7.46
N LYS A 5 -9.96 22.97 -6.86
CA LYS A 5 -10.15 22.66 -5.43
C LYS A 5 -9.18 21.57 -4.98
N ASN A 6 -8.65 21.71 -3.77
CA ASN A 6 -7.67 20.89 -3.05
C ASN A 6 -8.07 19.41 -2.82
N GLN A 7 -8.58 18.72 -3.84
CA GLN A 7 -8.94 17.31 -3.74
C GLN A 7 -7.68 16.45 -3.89
N LEU A 8 -7.32 15.75 -2.82
CA LEU A 8 -6.31 14.70 -2.87
C LEU A 8 -6.78 13.62 -3.88
N PRO A 9 -5.91 13.15 -4.78
CA PRO A 9 -6.30 12.16 -5.77
C PRO A 9 -6.78 10.88 -5.08
N VAL A 10 -7.84 10.29 -5.61
CA VAL A 10 -8.56 9.16 -4.98
C VAL A 10 -7.63 7.99 -4.69
N GLU A 11 -6.60 7.79 -5.52
CA GLU A 11 -5.63 6.71 -5.35
C GLU A 11 -4.69 6.93 -4.16
N GLU A 12 -4.39 8.19 -3.80
CA GLU A 12 -3.63 8.51 -2.59
C GLU A 12 -4.44 8.22 -1.34
N GLU A 13 -5.73 8.55 -1.36
CA GLU A 13 -6.64 8.27 -0.24
C GLU A 13 -6.81 6.76 -0.05
N ILE A 14 -6.98 6.01 -1.15
CA ILE A 14 -7.02 4.54 -1.14
C ILE A 14 -5.71 3.96 -0.60
N GLY A 15 -4.55 4.45 -1.07
CA GLY A 15 -3.23 4.02 -0.59
C GLY A 15 -3.03 4.29 0.90
N LYS A 16 -3.39 5.49 1.38
CA LYS A 16 -3.28 5.87 2.80
C LYS A 16 -4.14 4.95 3.67
N ARG A 17 -5.38 4.67 3.26
CA ARG A 17 -6.29 3.77 4.00
C ARG A 17 -5.76 2.33 4.02
N ARG A 18 -5.27 1.85 2.88
CA ARG A 18 -4.63 0.52 2.78
C ARG A 18 -3.45 0.39 3.73
N TRP A 19 -2.52 1.34 3.71
CA TRP A 19 -1.33 1.31 4.57
C TRP A 19 -1.65 1.52 6.06
N LYS A 20 -2.68 2.30 6.39
CA LYS A 20 -3.21 2.37 7.77
C LYS A 20 -3.74 1.01 8.24
N TRP A 21 -4.49 0.31 7.38
CA TRP A 21 -5.03 -1.02 7.69
C TRP A 21 -3.91 -2.06 7.86
N ILE A 22 -2.94 -2.10 6.95
CA ILE A 22 -1.78 -3.00 7.04
C ILE A 22 -1.02 -2.79 8.35
N GLY A 23 -0.72 -1.53 8.71
CA GLY A 23 -0.03 -1.25 9.97
C GLY A 23 -0.85 -1.61 11.20
N HIS A 24 -2.18 -1.55 11.14
CA HIS A 24 -3.04 -2.05 12.22
C HIS A 24 -2.99 -3.58 12.32
N THR A 25 -3.04 -4.28 11.18
CA THR A 25 -3.00 -5.74 11.11
C THR A 25 -1.64 -6.29 11.56
N LEU A 26 -0.53 -5.68 11.15
CA LEU A 26 0.83 -6.11 11.54
C LEU A 26 1.11 -5.92 13.04
N ARG A 27 0.47 -4.95 13.68
CA ARG A 27 0.54 -4.74 15.13
C ARG A 27 -0.23 -5.77 15.95
N LYS A 28 -1.14 -6.55 15.34
CA LYS A 28 -1.82 -7.65 16.04
C LYS A 28 -0.85 -8.80 16.28
N SER A 29 -1.23 -9.68 17.22
CA SER A 29 -0.45 -10.89 17.51
C SER A 29 -0.22 -11.73 16.24
N PRO A 30 0.91 -12.45 16.13
CA PRO A 30 1.22 -13.28 14.97
C PRO A 30 0.18 -14.38 14.73
N ASN A 31 -0.51 -14.82 15.77
CA ASN A 31 -1.55 -15.85 15.71
C ASN A 31 -2.92 -15.31 15.27
N CYS A 32 -3.05 -13.99 15.05
CA CYS A 32 -4.32 -13.41 14.64
C CYS A 32 -4.64 -13.79 13.18
N ILE A 33 -5.86 -14.30 12.95
CA ILE A 33 -6.35 -14.73 11.62
C ILE A 33 -6.17 -13.62 10.57
N THR A 34 -6.43 -12.36 10.92
CA THR A 34 -6.26 -11.23 10.00
C THR A 34 -4.80 -11.01 9.58
N ARG A 35 -3.85 -11.31 10.47
CA ARG A 35 -2.40 -11.18 10.20
C ARG A 35 -1.90 -12.35 9.37
N GLN A 36 -2.38 -13.55 9.61
CA GLN A 36 -2.10 -14.72 8.77
C GLN A 36 -2.67 -14.52 7.35
N ALA A 37 -3.88 -13.99 7.23
CA ALA A 37 -4.53 -13.68 5.96
C ALA A 37 -3.73 -12.66 5.11
N LEU A 38 -2.98 -11.75 5.74
CA LEU A 38 -2.13 -10.79 5.04
C LEU A 38 -0.98 -11.46 4.26
N ASN A 39 -0.43 -12.55 4.82
CA ASN A 39 0.65 -13.33 4.21
C ASN A 39 0.14 -14.53 3.39
N PHE A 40 -1.16 -14.84 3.48
CA PHE A 40 -1.74 -15.99 2.82
C PHE A 40 -1.62 -15.88 1.29
N ASN A 41 -1.06 -16.92 0.67
CA ASN A 41 -1.05 -17.08 -0.78
C ASN A 41 -2.08 -18.15 -1.14
N PRO A 42 -3.24 -17.82 -1.72
CA PRO A 42 -4.19 -18.85 -2.13
C PRO A 42 -3.57 -19.66 -3.28
N GLU A 43 -3.20 -20.89 -2.98
CA GLU A 43 -2.76 -21.85 -4.00
C GLU A 43 -3.95 -22.21 -4.89
N GLY A 44 -3.91 -21.77 -6.16
CA GLY A 44 -4.98 -22.04 -7.10
C GLY A 44 -4.77 -21.38 -8.46
N LYS A 45 -5.20 -22.06 -9.52
CA LYS A 45 -5.23 -21.49 -10.87
C LYS A 45 -6.44 -20.55 -10.97
N GLN A 46 -6.20 -19.27 -11.22
CA GLN A 46 -7.28 -18.31 -11.50
C GLN A 46 -7.90 -18.58 -12.88
N LYS A 47 -9.22 -18.37 -12.98
CA LYS A 47 -9.92 -18.42 -14.27
C LYS A 47 -9.34 -17.36 -15.23
N ARG A 48 -9.10 -17.75 -16.49
CA ARG A 48 -8.65 -16.85 -17.56
C ARG A 48 -9.64 -15.68 -17.68
N GLY A 49 -9.14 -14.45 -17.62
CA GLY A 49 -9.96 -13.22 -17.70
C GLY A 49 -10.17 -12.48 -16.37
N ARG A 50 -9.86 -13.06 -15.21
CA ARG A 50 -9.89 -12.32 -13.94
C ARG A 50 -8.70 -11.35 -13.84
N PRO A 51 -8.93 -10.07 -13.50
CA PRO A 51 -7.84 -9.12 -13.27
C PRO A 51 -6.83 -9.65 -12.24
N LYS A 52 -5.54 -9.58 -12.58
CA LYS A 52 -4.43 -10.07 -11.74
C LYS A 52 -4.06 -9.11 -10.59
N ASN A 53 -4.85 -8.08 -10.30
CA ASN A 53 -4.56 -7.08 -9.27
C ASN A 53 -5.01 -7.57 -7.89
N THR A 54 -4.26 -8.53 -7.33
CA THR A 54 -4.45 -8.95 -5.94
C THR A 54 -3.92 -7.87 -5.00
N LEU A 55 -4.61 -7.62 -3.88
CA LEU A 55 -4.16 -6.76 -2.77
C LEU A 55 -2.67 -6.99 -2.42
N ARG A 56 -2.24 -8.25 -2.43
CA ARG A 56 -0.83 -8.65 -2.22
C ARG A 56 0.15 -8.05 -3.23
N ARG A 57 -0.18 -8.02 -4.52
CA ARG A 57 0.71 -7.46 -5.56
C ARG A 57 0.84 -5.94 -5.46
N GLU A 58 -0.24 -5.27 -5.07
CA GLU A 58 -0.20 -3.83 -4.80
C GLU A 58 0.68 -3.53 -3.59
N ILE A 59 0.54 -4.32 -2.52
CA ILE A 59 1.41 -4.24 -1.33
C ILE A 59 2.87 -4.53 -1.70
N GLU A 60 3.14 -5.59 -2.46
CA GLU A 60 4.49 -5.94 -2.92
C GLU A 60 5.10 -4.83 -3.80
N THR A 61 4.31 -4.19 -4.66
CA THR A 61 4.76 -3.08 -5.51
C THR A 61 5.14 -1.87 -4.67
N ASP A 62 4.32 -1.51 -3.69
CA ASP A 62 4.59 -0.42 -2.76
C ASP A 62 5.77 -0.76 -1.83
N MET A 63 5.91 -2.01 -1.38
CA MET A 63 7.07 -2.49 -0.60
C MET A 63 8.38 -2.39 -1.39
N LYS A 64 8.35 -2.76 -2.68
CA LYS A 64 9.50 -2.58 -3.58
C LYS A 64 9.90 -1.11 -3.68
N ARG A 65 8.95 -0.17 -3.70
CA ARG A 65 9.24 1.28 -3.71
C ARG A 65 9.88 1.75 -2.41
N MET A 66 9.46 1.20 -1.28
CA MET A 66 10.06 1.49 0.03
C MET A 66 11.41 0.80 0.26
N ASN A 67 11.86 -0.02 -0.67
CA ASN A 67 13.04 -0.88 -0.52
C ASN A 67 13.05 -1.61 0.84
N SER A 68 11.88 -2.13 1.26
CA SER A 68 11.69 -2.73 2.59
C SER A 68 11.14 -4.14 2.46
N ASN A 69 11.63 -5.05 3.29
CA ASN A 69 11.10 -6.41 3.39
C ASN A 69 9.98 -6.51 4.45
N TRP A 70 9.28 -7.66 4.52
CA TRP A 70 8.17 -7.87 5.46
C TRP A 70 8.58 -7.75 6.94
N LYS A 71 9.80 -8.18 7.29
CA LYS A 71 10.33 -8.14 8.65
C LYS A 71 10.61 -6.71 9.11
N GLU A 72 11.17 -5.89 8.23
CA GLU A 72 11.38 -4.46 8.46
C GLU A 72 10.06 -3.71 8.55
N LEU A 73 9.09 -4.07 7.69
CA LEU A 73 7.76 -3.48 7.70
C LEU A 73 7.05 -3.77 9.03
N GLU A 74 7.17 -4.99 9.54
CA GLU A 74 6.68 -5.37 10.85
C GLU A 74 7.33 -4.52 11.95
N ARG A 75 8.67 -4.40 11.95
CA ARG A 75 9.40 -3.57 12.93
C ARG A 75 8.97 -2.10 12.87
N LYS A 76 8.87 -1.53 11.66
CA LYS A 76 8.44 -0.15 11.42
C LYS A 76 6.98 0.08 11.83
N SER A 77 6.12 -0.93 11.71
CA SER A 77 4.71 -0.81 12.07
C SER A 77 4.47 -0.69 13.59
N GLN A 78 5.41 -1.14 14.41
CA GLN A 78 5.35 -1.00 15.86
C GLN A 78 5.57 0.45 16.31
N ASP A 79 6.43 1.20 15.60
CA ASP A 79 6.56 2.64 15.78
C ASP A 79 5.37 3.36 15.13
N ARG A 80 4.42 3.82 15.95
CA ARG A 80 3.21 4.52 15.48
C ARG A 80 3.50 5.88 14.84
N VAL A 81 4.59 6.55 15.22
CA VAL A 81 4.94 7.87 14.69
C VAL A 81 5.70 7.68 13.38
N GLY A 82 6.73 6.83 13.37
CA GLY A 82 7.46 6.46 12.17
C GLY A 82 6.56 5.85 11.09
N TRP A 83 5.60 5.00 11.48
CA TRP A 83 4.61 4.46 10.55
C TRP A 83 3.75 5.56 9.91
N ARG A 84 3.26 6.54 10.69
CA ARG A 84 2.46 7.65 10.15
C ARG A 84 3.24 8.50 9.15
N MET A 85 4.53 8.73 9.38
CA MET A 85 5.39 9.47 8.46
C MET A 85 5.62 8.69 7.16
N LEU A 86 6.01 7.43 7.28
CA LEU A 86 6.23 6.54 6.14
C LEU A 86 4.98 6.41 5.25
N VAL A 87 3.79 6.28 5.84
CA VAL A 87 2.53 6.25 5.07
C VAL A 87 2.26 7.56 4.32
N ARG A 88 2.64 8.71 4.87
CA ARG A 88 2.50 10.00 4.17
C ARG A 88 3.42 10.04 2.95
N ASP A 89 4.68 9.64 3.11
CA ASP A 89 5.70 9.68 2.05
C ASP A 89 5.39 8.74 0.88
N ILE A 90 4.90 7.52 1.18
CA ILE A 90 4.47 6.54 0.16
C ILE A 90 3.35 7.10 -0.71
N CYS A 91 2.39 7.81 -0.11
CA CYS A 91 1.24 8.29 -0.85
C CYS A 91 1.59 9.54 -1.66
N SER A 92 2.41 10.44 -1.13
CA SER A 92 2.86 11.65 -1.85
C SER A 92 3.75 11.37 -3.07
N SER A 93 4.44 10.23 -3.12
CA SER A 93 5.33 9.86 -4.24
C SER A 93 4.59 9.26 -5.45
N THR A 94 3.32 8.83 -5.29
CA THR A 94 2.47 8.30 -6.39
C THR A 94 2.23 9.32 -7.52
N THR A 95 2.42 10.61 -7.25
CA THR A 95 2.21 11.74 -8.15
C THR A 95 3.36 11.94 -9.16
N GLY A 96 4.59 11.48 -8.85
CA GLY A 96 5.79 11.78 -9.66
C GLY A 96 5.78 11.18 -11.07
N ASN A 97 5.12 10.03 -11.25
CA ASN A 97 5.15 9.29 -12.52
C ASN A 97 4.00 9.60 -13.49
N ARG A 98 2.93 10.31 -13.06
CA ARG A 98 1.87 10.73 -13.99
C ARG A 98 2.18 12.03 -14.74
N ARG A 99 3.17 12.82 -14.30
CA ARG A 99 3.59 14.06 -14.99
C ARG A 99 4.32 13.81 -16.32
N LYS A 100 4.78 12.59 -16.60
CA LYS A 100 5.47 12.24 -17.86
C LYS A 100 4.56 11.75 -19.00
N LEU A 101 3.31 11.38 -18.71
CA LEU A 101 2.39 10.82 -19.73
C LEU A 101 1.47 11.87 -20.39
N ILE A 102 1.67 13.16 -20.11
CA ILE A 102 0.90 14.26 -20.72
C ILE A 102 1.83 15.18 -21.56
N LEU A 103 3.07 14.75 -21.84
CA LEU A 103 4.04 15.50 -22.66
C LEU A 103 4.67 14.64 -23.77
N LYS A 104 3.87 13.77 -24.40
CA LYS A 104 4.18 13.20 -25.72
C LYS A 104 3.00 13.44 -26.64
#